data_AF-A0A1E3V3J6-F1
#
_entry.id   AF-A0A1E3V3J6-F1
#
_cell.length_a   1.000
_cell.length_b   1.000
_cell.length_c   1.000
_cell.angle_alpha   90.00
_cell.angle_beta   90.00
_cell.angle_gamma   90.00
#
_symmetry.space_group_name_H-M   'P 1'
#
loop_
_entity.id
_entity.type
_entity.pdbx_description
1 polymer ?
#
loop_
_entity_poly.entity_id
_entity_poly.type
_entity_poly.pdbx_seq_one_letter_code
_entity_poly.pdbx_strand_id
1 'polypeptide(L)'
;MSLYIRDNAVDALAKQVQEVIKAPNKTEAVRTALQHELERAKQAIPLRGRIKKIQDDVRAMGPDDPNFDMKKFMDEQWGGI
;
A
#
# COMPACT_ATOMS: atom_id res chain seq x y z
N MET A 1 -24.09 17.80 -14.08
CA MET A 1 -23.33 19.06 -14.00
C MET A 1 -21.96 18.86 -14.63
N SER A 2 -21.53 19.79 -15.48
CA SER A 2 -20.20 19.80 -16.09
C SER A 2 -19.17 20.41 -15.13
N LEU A 3 -18.07 19.71 -14.89
CA LEU A 3 -16.93 20.25 -14.14
C LEU A 3 -16.14 21.21 -15.04
N TYR A 4 -16.10 22.50 -14.68
CA TYR A 4 -15.32 23.51 -15.38
C TYR A 4 -13.94 23.66 -14.72
N ILE A 5 -12.88 23.41 -15.49
CA ILE A 5 -11.50 23.49 -15.05
C ILE A 5 -10.85 24.60 -15.87
N ARG A 6 -10.37 25.66 -15.20
CA ARG A 6 -9.75 26.82 -15.86
C ARG A 6 -8.31 26.56 -16.27
N ASP A 7 -7.62 25.73 -15.50
CA ASP A 7 -6.24 25.37 -15.76
C ASP A 7 -6.17 24.32 -16.87
N ASN A 8 -5.44 24.64 -17.94
CA ASN A 8 -5.33 23.77 -19.12
C ASN A 8 -4.61 22.45 -18.81
N ALA A 9 -3.63 22.45 -17.91
CA ALA A 9 -2.92 21.24 -17.54
C ALA A 9 -3.82 20.32 -16.71
N VAL A 10 -4.62 20.87 -15.80
CA VAL A 10 -5.59 20.10 -15.01
C VAL A 10 -6.72 19.57 -15.89
N ASP A 11 -7.19 20.33 -16.88
CA ASP A 11 -8.22 19.85 -17.83
C ASP A 11 -7.70 18.69 -18.69
N ALA A 12 -6.45 18.77 -19.15
CA ALA A 12 -5.80 17.69 -19.89
C ALA A 12 -5.67 16.42 -19.04
N LEU A 13 -5.27 16.54 -17.76
CA LEU A 13 -5.22 15.40 -16.84
C LEU A 13 -6.61 14.80 -16.62
N ALA A 14 -7.63 15.62 -16.42
CA ALA A 14 -9.00 15.14 -16.24
C ALA A 14 -9.52 14.37 -17.47
N LYS A 15 -9.17 14.81 -18.69
CA LYS A 15 -9.47 14.08 -19.94
C LYS A 15 -8.72 12.75 -20.02
N GLN A 16 -7.42 12.74 -19.74
CA GLN A 16 -6.64 11.49 -19.73
C GLN A 16 -7.21 10.48 -18.74
N VAL A 17 -7.54 10.92 -17.53
CA VAL A 17 -8.16 10.05 -16.53
C VAL A 17 -9.51 9.52 -17.03
N GLN A 18 -10.35 10.37 -17.63
CA GLN A 18 -11.62 9.95 -18.22
C GLN A 18 -11.43 8.85 -19.27
N GLU A 19 -10.46 9.01 -20.17
CA GLU A 19 -10.14 8.03 -21.22
C GLU A 19 -9.64 6.71 -20.65
N VAL A 20 -8.69 6.77 -19.72
CA VAL A 20 -8.06 5.59 -19.10
C VAL A 20 -9.09 4.75 -18.33
N ILE A 21 -9.94 5.39 -17.53
CA ILE A 21 -10.95 4.67 -16.73
C ILE A 21 -12.28 4.48 -17.47
N LYS A 22 -12.37 4.98 -18.72
CA LYS A 22 -13.58 4.95 -19.56
C LYS A 22 -14.82 5.54 -18.87
N ALA A 23 -14.62 6.63 -18.13
CA ALA A 23 -15.71 7.29 -17.44
C ALA A 23 -16.65 8.00 -18.43
N PRO A 24 -17.96 8.00 -18.16
CA PRO A 24 -18.96 8.56 -19.08
C PRO A 24 -18.83 10.08 -19.25
N ASN A 25 -18.25 10.77 -18.28
CA ASN A 25 -17.97 12.19 -18.36
C ASN A 25 -16.80 12.58 -17.43
N LYS A 26 -16.23 13.77 -17.69
CA LYS A 26 -15.10 14.32 -16.94
C LYS A 26 -15.37 14.48 -15.44
N THR A 27 -16.62 14.80 -15.06
CA THR A 27 -17.00 14.96 -13.65
C THR A 27 -16.90 13.64 -12.91
N GLU A 28 -17.44 12.56 -13.46
CA GLU A 28 -17.33 11.22 -12.88
C GLU A 28 -15.88 10.74 -12.86
N ALA A 29 -15.11 11.02 -13.92
CA ALA A 29 -13.69 10.69 -13.97
C ALA A 29 -12.91 11.30 -12.80
N VAL A 30 -13.08 12.60 -12.58
CA VAL A 30 -12.40 13.33 -11.51
C VAL A 30 -12.91 12.88 -10.13
N ARG A 31 -14.22 12.64 -9.96
CA ARG A 31 -14.76 12.13 -8.70
C ARG A 31 -14.13 10.79 -8.33
N THR A 32 -14.09 9.85 -9.27
CA THR A 32 -13.49 8.52 -9.04
C THR A 32 -12.00 8.62 -8.72
N ALA A 33 -11.26 9.47 -9.45
CA ALA A 33 -9.84 9.69 -9.18
C ALA A 33 -9.59 10.22 -7.75
N LEU A 34 -10.35 11.22 -7.33
CA LEU A 34 -10.24 11.80 -5.99
C LEU A 34 -10.64 10.79 -4.90
N GLN A 35 -11.70 10.00 -5.13
CA GLN A 35 -12.10 8.95 -4.19
C GLN A 35 -10.99 7.91 -4.03
N HIS A 36 -10.40 7.45 -5.12
CA HIS A 36 -9.29 6.49 -5.06
C HIS A 36 -8.08 7.06 -4.33
N GLU A 37 -7.79 8.35 -4.50
CA GLU A 37 -6.67 8.99 -3.82
C GLU A 37 -6.93 9.16 -2.32
N LEU A 38 -8.16 9.52 -1.94
CA LEU A 38 -8.56 9.53 -0.53
C LEU A 38 -8.47 8.14 0.10
N GLU A 39 -8.91 7.10 -0.61
CA GLU A 39 -8.78 5.73 -0.13
C GLU A 39 -7.32 5.30 -0.03
N ARG A 40 -6.47 5.63 -1.01
CA ARG A 40 -5.01 5.41 -0.91
C ARG A 40 -4.40 6.13 0.28
N ALA A 41 -4.78 7.38 0.53
CA ALA A 41 -4.28 8.14 1.67
C ALA A 41 -4.75 7.56 3.01
N LYS A 42 -5.99 7.06 3.10
CA LYS A 42 -6.51 6.36 4.29
C LYS A 42 -5.85 5.00 4.51
N GLN A 43 -5.65 4.25 3.42
CA GLN A 43 -5.06 2.92 3.42
C GLN A 43 -3.54 2.93 3.51
N ALA A 44 -2.90 4.09 3.31
CA ALA A 44 -1.49 4.29 3.59
C ALA A 44 -1.28 4.14 5.10
N ILE A 45 -1.20 2.89 5.56
CA ILE A 45 -0.89 2.55 6.94
C ILE A 45 0.44 3.24 7.23
N PRO A 46 0.48 4.20 8.18
CA PRO A 46 1.72 4.84 8.55
C PRO A 46 2.76 3.77 8.86
N LEU A 47 4.03 4.03 8.58
CA LEU A 47 5.11 3.07 8.82
C LEU A 47 5.02 2.42 10.21
N ARG A 48 4.65 3.23 11.22
CA ARG A 48 4.37 2.79 12.58
C ARG A 48 3.33 1.66 12.67
N GLY A 49 2.21 1.74 11.96
CA GLY A 49 1.19 0.70 11.93
C GLY A 49 1.66 -0.58 11.23
N ARG A 50 2.45 -0.44 10.16
CA ARG A 50 3.05 -1.58 9.46
C ARG A 50 4.06 -2.31 10.35
N ILE A 51 4.92 -1.57 11.04
CA ILE A 51 5.89 -2.11 12.01
C ILE A 51 5.17 -2.77 13.18
N LYS A 52 4.13 -2.13 13.72
CA LYS A 52 3.37 -2.67 14.85
C LYS A 52 2.78 -4.04 14.51
N LYS A 53 2.21 -4.23 13.32
CA LYS A 53 1.72 -5.54 12.88
C LYS A 53 2.81 -6.60 12.94
N ILE A 54 3.98 -6.32 12.38
CA ILE A 54 5.13 -7.25 12.41
C ILE A 54 5.56 -7.55 13.85
N GLN A 55 5.63 -6.52 14.70
CA GLN A 55 5.98 -6.70 16.11
C GLN A 55 4.94 -7.55 16.87
N ASP A 56 3.65 -7.38 16.58
CA ASP A 56 2.57 -8.16 17.18
C ASP A 56 2.62 -9.62 16.68
N ASP A 57 2.89 -9.84 15.39
CA ASP A 57 3.08 -11.17 14.80
C ASP A 57 4.30 -11.88 15.43
N VAL A 58 5.44 -11.18 15.59
CA VAL A 58 6.64 -11.71 16.27
C VAL A 58 6.34 -12.02 17.74
N ARG A 59 5.62 -11.14 18.45
CA ARG A 59 5.24 -11.38 19.85
C ARG A 59 4.32 -12.59 20.00
N ALA A 60 3.44 -12.84 19.02
CA ALA A 60 2.56 -13.99 19.01
C ALA A 60 3.30 -15.33 18.79
N MET A 61 4.50 -15.32 18.20
CA MET A 61 5.33 -16.52 18.06
C MET A 61 5.87 -17.05 19.39
N GLY A 62 5.81 -16.24 20.46
CA GLY A 62 6.32 -16.59 21.78
C GLY A 62 7.69 -15.97 22.07
N PRO A 63 8.21 -16.16 23.30
CA PRO A 63 9.52 -15.69 23.68
C PRO A 63 10.61 -16.40 22.86
N ASP A 64 11.71 -15.69 22.66
CA ASP A 64 12.95 -16.26 22.14
C ASP A 64 13.46 -17.34 23.10
N ASP A 65 13.89 -18.49 22.54
CA ASP A 65 14.58 -19.50 23.32
C ASP A 65 16.04 -19.06 23.51
N PRO A 66 16.46 -18.70 24.75
CA PRO A 66 17.82 -18.20 24.99
C PRO A 66 18.89 -19.27 24.77
N ASN A 67 18.50 -20.54 24.74
CA ASN A 67 19.41 -21.67 24.54
C ASN A 67 19.41 -22.17 23.09
N PHE A 68 18.72 -21.49 22.17
CA PHE A 68 18.69 -21.89 20.78
C PHE A 68 20.05 -21.69 20.10
N ASP A 69 20.74 -22.79 19.83
CA ASP A 69 22.00 -22.79 19.09
C ASP A 69 21.73 -22.68 17.58
N MET A 70 21.72 -21.43 17.11
CA MET A 70 21.50 -21.11 15.70
C MET A 70 22.57 -21.74 14.79
N LYS A 71 23.80 -21.92 15.27
CA LYS A 71 24.88 -22.51 14.48
C LYS A 71 24.62 -23.99 14.27
N LYS A 72 24.38 -24.73 15.36
CA LYS A 72 24.08 -26.16 15.27
C LYS A 72 22.85 -26.43 14.41
N PHE A 73 21.78 -25.63 14.55
CA PHE A 73 20.59 -25.73 13.72
C PHE A 73 20.91 -25.54 12.22
N MET A 74 21.72 -24.54 11.87
CA MET A 74 22.12 -24.30 10.49
C MET A 74 23.03 -25.40 9.95
N ASP A 75 24.01 -25.86 10.73
CA ASP A 75 24.92 -26.94 10.33
C ASP A 75 24.13 -28.24 10.04
N GLU A 76 23.09 -28.54 10.85
CA GLU A 76 22.19 -29.69 10.61
C GLU A 76 21.34 -29.54 9.33
N GLN A 77 20.85 -28.35 9.01
CA GLN A 77 20.06 -28.10 7.78
C GLN A 77 20.92 -28.17 6.50
N TRP A 78 22.23 -27.92 6.62
CA TRP A 78 23.17 -27.90 5.49
C TRP A 78 24.02 -29.17 5.38
N GLY A 79 23.70 -30.22 6.14
CA GLY A 79 24.32 -31.55 6.02
C GLY A 79 25.61 -31.76 6.81
N GLY A 80 25.91 -30.90 7.78
CA GLY A 80 26.96 -31.10 8.79
C GLY A 80 28.40 -30.89 8.29
N ILE A 81 28.72 -29.70 7.80
CA ILE A 81 30.11 -29.29 7.49
C ILE A 81 30.61 -28.29 8.52
#